data_AF-A0A2N2LRL2-F1
#
_entry.id   AF-A0A2N2LRL2-F1
#
_cell.length_a   1.000
_cell.length_b   1.000
_cell.length_c   1.000
_cell.angle_alpha   90.00
_cell.angle_beta   90.00
_cell.angle_gamma   90.00
#
_symmetry.space_group_name_H-M   'P 1'
#
loop_
_entity.id
_entity.type
_entity.pdbx_description
1 polymer ?
#
loop_
_entity_poly.entity_id
_entity_poly.type
_entity_poly.pdbx_seq_one_letter_code
_entity_poly.pdbx_strand_id
1 'polypeptide(L)'
;MWDLSGIVAKEGDLIQLVGLRHKSFIVTLLADKELHTHRGIIRHNDLIGLPYGSKIFSHNGAPFFLVIPSIAEVLLDLKRSTQILYPKDIGFLLINMSIGPGQHVMEAGTGSGAMTTALAFAVGPTGR
;
A
#
# COMPACT_ATOMS: atom_id res chain seq x y z
N MET A 1 10.57 -3.57 1.49
CA MET A 1 9.66 -4.62 2.02
C MET A 1 8.52 -3.88 2.69
N TRP A 2 7.26 -4.33 2.59
CA TRP A 2 6.14 -3.58 3.18
C TRP A 2 6.15 -3.73 4.71
N ASP A 3 6.82 -2.81 5.39
CA ASP A 3 6.96 -2.77 6.84
C ASP A 3 5.83 -1.94 7.47
N LEU A 4 4.87 -2.63 8.08
CA LEU A 4 3.75 -1.99 8.78
C LEU A 4 4.12 -1.39 10.13
N SER A 5 5.31 -1.68 10.65
CA SER A 5 5.80 -1.21 11.95
C SER A 5 6.80 -0.07 11.84
N GLY A 6 7.09 0.38 10.61
CA GLY A 6 8.04 1.45 10.35
C GLY A 6 7.64 2.76 11.04
N ILE A 7 8.60 3.36 11.75
CA ILE A 7 8.43 4.70 12.36
C ILE A 7 8.90 5.79 11.38
N VAL A 8 9.92 5.47 10.59
CA VAL A 8 10.61 6.36 9.67
C VAL A 8 10.67 5.72 8.29
N ALA A 9 10.41 6.51 7.25
CA ALA A 9 10.46 6.07 5.87
C ALA A 9 11.88 5.78 5.41
N LYS A 10 12.09 4.62 4.79
CA LYS A 10 13.39 4.17 4.27
C LYS A 10 13.31 3.87 2.79
N GLU A 11 14.47 3.84 2.14
CA GLU A 11 14.56 3.33 0.78
C GLU A 11 14.08 1.87 0.70
N GLY A 12 13.30 1.55 -0.33
CA GLY A 12 12.67 0.25 -0.53
C GLY A 12 11.34 0.06 0.20
N ASP A 13 10.88 1.04 0.98
CA ASP A 13 9.55 1.02 1.60
C ASP A 13 8.47 1.29 0.55
N LEU A 14 7.34 0.60 0.70
CA LEU A 14 6.10 0.95 0.00
C LEU A 14 5.38 2.00 0.83
N ILE A 15 5.24 3.21 0.29
CA ILE A 15 4.64 4.35 0.99
C ILE A 15 3.39 4.84 0.26
N GLN A 16 2.58 5.62 0.97
CA GLN A 16 1.45 6.33 0.40
C GLN A 16 1.56 7.82 0.69
N LEU A 17 1.36 8.65 -0.34
CA LEU A 17 1.23 10.09 -0.22
C LEU A 17 -0.23 10.49 -0.37
N VAL A 18 -0.83 10.92 0.74
CA VAL A 18 -2.25 11.31 0.80
C VAL A 18 -2.37 12.83 0.67
N GLY A 19 -3.03 13.32 -0.38
CA GLY A 19 -3.34 14.75 -0.52
C GLY A 19 -4.55 15.16 0.31
N LEU A 20 -4.84 16.48 0.36
CA LEU A 20 -6.06 17.01 1.00
C LEU A 20 -7.40 16.59 0.35
N ARG A 21 -7.36 15.91 -0.79
CA ARG A 21 -8.54 15.40 -1.51
C ARG A 21 -8.38 13.90 -1.67
N HIS A 22 -9.40 13.21 -2.18
CA HIS A 22 -9.44 11.75 -2.34
C HIS A 22 -8.35 11.11 -3.24
N LYS A 23 -7.38 11.87 -3.75
CA LYS A 23 -6.29 11.31 -4.56
C LYS A 23 -5.05 11.08 -3.71
N SER A 24 -4.70 9.81 -3.56
CA SER A 24 -3.45 9.33 -2.98
C SER A 24 -2.56 8.71 -4.05
N PHE A 25 -1.29 8.50 -3.72
CA PHE A 25 -0.31 7.85 -4.59
C PHE A 25 0.43 6.81 -3.77
N ILE A 26 0.44 5.55 -4.24
CA ILE A 26 1.26 4.49 -3.65
C ILE A 26 2.51 4.32 -4.51
N VAL A 27 3.68 4.41 -3.89
CA VAL A 27 4.96 4.29 -4.58
C VAL A 27 5.99 3.58 -3.71
N THR A 28 6.96 2.93 -4.35
CA THR A 28 8.16 2.46 -3.66
C THR A 28 9.18 3.59 -3.56
N LEU A 29 9.66 3.88 -2.34
CA LEU A 29 10.74 4.85 -2.15
C LEU A 29 12.04 4.31 -2.70
N LEU A 30 12.73 5.13 -3.47
CA LEU A 30 13.96 4.83 -4.18
C LEU A 30 14.77 6.11 -4.24
N ALA A 31 16.06 6.06 -3.90
CA ALA A 31 16.93 7.22 -3.94
C ALA A 31 16.96 7.83 -5.36
N ASP A 32 17.06 9.16 -5.41
CA ASP A 32 17.16 9.95 -6.65
C ASP A 32 15.98 9.79 -7.62
N LYS A 33 14.85 9.24 -7.15
CA LYS A 33 13.60 9.18 -7.91
C LYS A 33 12.67 10.34 -7.53
N GLU A 34 11.76 10.62 -8.44
CA GLU A 34 10.76 11.66 -8.30
C GLU A 34 9.36 11.10 -8.60
N LEU A 35 8.38 11.48 -7.80
CA LEU A 35 6.98 11.29 -8.09
C LEU A 35 6.42 12.54 -8.76
N HIS A 36 5.93 12.36 -9.99
CA HIS A 36 5.28 13.42 -10.76
C HIS A 36 3.77 13.35 -10.56
N THR A 37 3.17 14.43 -10.07
CA THR A 37 1.72 14.53 -9.88
C THR A 37 1.16 15.78 -10.55
N HIS A 38 -0.15 15.80 -10.77
CA HIS A 38 -0.88 17.01 -11.18
C HIS A 38 -0.74 18.20 -10.20
N ARG A 39 -0.20 18.01 -9.00
CA ARG A 39 0.01 19.05 -7.97
C ARG A 39 1.48 19.38 -7.75
N GLY A 40 2.35 18.96 -8.68
CA GLY A 40 3.80 19.13 -8.61
C GLY A 40 4.55 17.82 -8.36
N ILE A 41 5.86 17.96 -8.33
CA ILE A 41 6.87 16.92 -8.18
C ILE A 41 7.25 16.83 -6.70
N ILE A 42 7.46 15.60 -6.23
CA ILE A 42 7.94 15.27 -4.90
C ILE A 42 9.17 14.37 -5.08
N ARG A 43 10.32 14.77 -4.53
CA ARG A 43 11.54 13.97 -4.62
C ARG A 43 11.56 12.94 -3.50
N HIS A 44 11.94 11.71 -3.82
CA HIS A 44 11.97 10.64 -2.83
C HIS A 44 13.03 10.90 -1.74
N ASN A 45 14.12 11.57 -2.10
CA ASN A 45 15.16 11.99 -1.14
C ASN A 45 14.60 12.92 -0.05
N ASP A 46 13.55 13.70 -0.34
CA ASP A 46 12.90 14.57 0.64
C ASP A 46 11.97 13.79 1.60
N LEU A 47 11.69 12.52 1.30
CA LEU A 47 10.81 11.65 2.09
C LEU A 47 11.60 10.66 2.96
N ILE A 48 12.73 10.17 2.44
CA ILE A 48 13.59 9.22 3.16
C ILE A 48 14.11 9.87 4.44
N GLY A 49 13.99 9.16 5.57
CA GLY A 49 14.38 9.66 6.88
C GLY A 49 13.29 10.46 7.61
N LEU A 50 12.17 10.79 6.95
CA LEU A 50 11.04 11.43 7.62
C LEU A 50 10.21 10.41 8.41
N PRO A 51 9.66 10.80 9.57
CA PRO A 51 8.70 9.96 10.28
C PRO A 51 7.40 9.83 9.47
N TYR A 52 6.80 8.64 9.48
CA TYR A 52 5.46 8.46 8.95
C TYR A 52 4.46 9.36 9.72
N GLY A 53 3.45 9.85 9.03
CA GLY A 53 2.54 10.92 9.48
C GLY A 53 3.01 12.33 9.14
N SER A 54 4.25 12.51 8.67
CA SER A 54 4.78 13.83 8.29
C SER A 54 3.95 14.49 7.20
N LYS A 55 3.71 15.80 7.37
CA LYS A 55 3.18 16.67 6.33
C LYS A 55 4.34 17.15 5.45
N ILE A 56 4.25 16.91 4.16
CA ILE A 56 5.25 17.31 3.16
C ILE A 56 4.59 18.17 2.07
N PHE A 57 5.41 18.84 1.28
CA PHE A 57 4.94 19.72 0.21
C PHE A 57 5.60 19.34 -1.11
N SER A 58 4.85 19.38 -2.21
CA SER A 58 5.44 19.36 -3.55
C SER A 58 6.22 20.66 -3.82
N HIS A 59 7.01 20.70 -4.89
CA HIS A 59 7.71 21.94 -5.30
C HIS A 59 6.77 23.13 -5.56
N ASN A 60 5.48 22.88 -5.83
CA ASN A 60 4.45 23.92 -6.00
C ASN A 60 3.73 24.28 -4.70
N GLY A 61 4.22 23.80 -3.54
CA GLY A 61 3.63 24.06 -2.22
C GLY A 61 2.33 23.29 -1.94
N ALA A 62 2.00 22.26 -2.73
CA ALA A 62 0.80 21.45 -2.46
C ALA A 62 1.06 20.45 -1.32
N PRO A 63 0.23 20.41 -0.26
CA PRO A 63 0.46 19.54 0.89
C PRO A 63 0.03 18.09 0.64
N PHE A 64 0.84 17.17 1.17
CA PHE A 64 0.61 15.73 1.26
C PHE A 64 0.98 15.21 2.65
N PHE A 65 0.49 14.03 3.00
CA PHE A 65 0.87 13.29 4.20
C PHE A 65 1.55 11.99 3.80
N LEU A 66 2.74 11.75 4.35
CA LEU A 66 3.50 10.51 4.17
C LEU A 66 2.99 9.45 5.14
N VAL A 67 2.37 8.39 4.65
CA VAL A 67 1.82 7.32 5.49
C VAL A 67 2.19 5.94 4.95
N ILE A 68 2.02 4.92 5.79
CA ILE A 68 2.12 3.53 5.38
C ILE A 68 0.78 3.15 4.71
N PRO A 69 0.78 2.62 3.47
CA PRO A 69 -0.46 2.17 2.85
C PRO A 69 -1.06 1.02 3.65
N SER A 70 -2.38 1.05 3.85
CA SER A 70 -3.09 -0.10 4.40
C SER A 70 -3.24 -1.20 3.35
N ILE A 71 -3.53 -2.44 3.79
CA ILE A 71 -3.86 -3.53 2.84
C ILE A 71 -5.01 -3.13 1.92
N ALA A 72 -6.03 -2.46 2.43
CA ALA A 72 -7.17 -2.02 1.62
C ALA A 72 -6.74 -1.08 0.49
N GLU A 73 -5.81 -0.15 0.75
CA GLU A 73 -5.27 0.78 -0.24
C GLU A 73 -4.43 0.03 -1.29
N VAL A 74 -3.56 -0.90 -0.85
CA VAL A 74 -2.78 -1.75 -1.77
C VAL A 74 -3.69 -2.54 -2.69
N LEU A 75 -4.75 -3.16 -2.17
CA LEU A 75 -5.72 -3.93 -2.95
C LEU A 75 -6.45 -3.09 -4.00
N LEU A 76 -6.68 -1.80 -3.71
CA LEU A 76 -7.33 -0.89 -4.64
C LEU A 76 -6.41 -0.37 -5.74
N ASP A 77 -5.10 -0.26 -5.46
CA ASP A 77 -4.04 0.20 -6.37
C ASP A 77 -3.55 -0.87 -7.36
N LEU A 78 -3.85 -2.15 -7.10
CA LEU A 78 -3.49 -3.25 -8.00
C LEU A 78 -3.94 -3.00 -9.45
N LYS A 79 -3.05 -3.26 -10.40
CA LYS A 79 -3.37 -3.23 -11.83
C LYS A 79 -4.44 -4.28 -12.14
N ARG A 80 -5.59 -3.83 -12.65
CA ARG A 80 -6.74 -4.69 -12.91
C ARG A 80 -6.73 -5.22 -14.33
N SER A 81 -6.72 -6.55 -14.47
CA SER A 81 -7.01 -7.28 -15.72
C SER A 81 -8.42 -7.89 -15.69
N THR A 82 -8.93 -8.19 -14.50
CA THR A 82 -10.27 -8.72 -14.23
C THR A 82 -10.95 -7.98 -13.10
N GLN A 83 -12.24 -8.22 -12.92
CA GLN A 83 -12.97 -7.76 -11.74
C GLN A 83 -12.34 -8.32 -10.46
N ILE A 84 -12.31 -7.51 -9.39
CA ILE A 84 -11.77 -7.87 -8.08
C ILE A 84 -12.86 -7.92 -7.02
N LEU A 85 -12.60 -8.69 -5.95
CA LEU A 85 -13.29 -8.51 -4.68
C LEU A 85 -12.74 -7.26 -3.99
N TYR A 86 -13.63 -6.48 -3.38
CA TYR A 86 -13.27 -5.27 -2.66
C TYR A 86 -12.98 -5.57 -1.18
N PRO A 87 -12.25 -4.69 -0.46
CA PRO A 87 -11.89 -4.91 0.94
C PRO A 87 -13.06 -5.30 1.86
N LYS A 88 -14.26 -4.78 1.61
CA LYS A 88 -15.46 -5.14 2.38
C LYS A 88 -15.79 -6.64 2.33
N ASP A 89 -15.67 -7.24 1.16
CA ASP A 89 -16.04 -8.65 0.92
C ASP A 89 -14.89 -9.56 1.32
N ILE A 90 -13.66 -9.14 1.01
CA ILE A 90 -12.44 -9.85 1.43
C ILE A 90 -12.37 -9.96 2.95
N GLY A 91 -12.57 -8.84 3.68
CA GLY A 91 -12.57 -8.86 5.14
C GLY A 91 -13.63 -9.78 5.72
N PHE A 92 -14.85 -9.76 5.14
CA PHE A 92 -15.92 -10.67 5.53
C PHE A 92 -15.53 -12.15 5.31
N LEU A 93 -14.96 -12.48 4.15
CA LEU A 93 -14.53 -13.85 3.82
C LEU A 93 -13.42 -14.34 4.76
N LEU A 94 -12.39 -13.53 5.00
CA LEU A 94 -11.29 -13.90 5.90
C LEU A 94 -11.80 -14.22 7.31
N ILE A 95 -12.73 -13.42 7.83
CA ILE A 95 -13.32 -13.65 9.16
C ILE A 95 -14.16 -14.94 9.16
N ASN A 96 -15.08 -15.11 8.21
CA ASN A 96 -15.99 -16.26 8.21
C ASN A 96 -15.27 -17.59 7.97
N MET A 97 -14.19 -17.58 7.18
CA MET A 97 -13.37 -18.77 6.94
C MET A 97 -12.30 -18.98 8.02
N SER A 98 -12.21 -18.09 9.02
CA SER A 98 -11.18 -18.14 10.07
C SER A 98 -9.76 -18.19 9.50
N ILE A 99 -9.49 -17.38 8.46
CA ILE A 99 -8.17 -17.31 7.83
C ILE A 99 -7.21 -16.53 8.72
N GLY A 100 -6.02 -17.10 8.95
CA GLY A 100 -4.99 -16.50 9.79
C GLY A 100 -3.60 -17.11 9.63
N PRO A 101 -2.64 -16.70 10.47
CA PRO A 101 -1.22 -17.01 10.30
C PRO A 101 -0.90 -18.50 10.22
N GLY A 102 -0.01 -18.89 9.31
CA GLY A 102 0.52 -20.26 9.18
C GLY A 102 -0.41 -21.26 8.51
N GLN A 103 -1.62 -20.86 8.13
CA GLN A 103 -2.54 -21.73 7.41
C GLN A 103 -2.11 -21.94 5.95
N HIS A 104 -2.54 -23.06 5.38
CA HIS A 104 -2.44 -23.36 3.96
C HIS A 104 -3.81 -23.14 3.31
N VAL A 105 -3.92 -22.21 2.37
CA VAL A 105 -5.18 -21.81 1.73
C VAL A 105 -5.11 -22.00 0.23
N MET A 106 -6.21 -22.50 -0.34
CA MET A 106 -6.35 -22.66 -1.78
C MET A 106 -7.25 -21.57 -2.34
N GLU A 107 -6.80 -20.92 -3.42
CA GLU A 107 -7.58 -19.96 -4.20
C GLU A 107 -7.67 -20.44 -5.65
N ALA A 108 -8.88 -20.39 -6.21
CA ALA A 108 -9.11 -20.51 -7.65
C ALA A 108 -10.31 -19.64 -8.04
N GLY A 109 -10.24 -18.73 -9.01
CA GLY A 109 -9.08 -18.27 -9.79
C GLY A 109 -8.45 -16.96 -9.28
N THR A 110 -7.19 -16.72 -9.64
CA THR A 110 -6.35 -15.61 -9.16
C THR A 110 -6.83 -14.22 -9.62
N GLY A 111 -7.35 -14.12 -10.85
CA GLY A 111 -7.77 -12.83 -11.44
C GLY A 111 -6.67 -11.76 -11.40
N SER A 112 -7.01 -10.55 -10.96
CA SER A 112 -6.05 -9.45 -10.75
C SER A 112 -5.22 -9.58 -9.45
N GLY A 113 -5.35 -10.67 -8.69
CA GLY A 113 -4.54 -10.96 -7.50
C GLY A 113 -4.95 -10.22 -6.22
N ALA A 114 -6.12 -9.60 -6.18
CA ALA A 114 -6.58 -8.89 -4.97
C ALA A 114 -6.83 -9.85 -3.80
N MET A 115 -7.60 -10.92 -4.02
CA MET A 115 -7.85 -11.92 -2.98
C MET A 115 -6.56 -12.70 -2.64
N THR A 116 -5.75 -13.06 -3.64
CA THR A 116 -4.40 -13.61 -3.44
C THR A 116 -3.54 -12.76 -2.51
N THR A 117 -3.48 -11.45 -2.75
CA THR A 117 -2.68 -10.51 -1.93
C THR A 117 -3.21 -10.45 -0.49
N ALA A 118 -4.53 -10.44 -0.32
CA ALA A 118 -5.16 -10.44 1.00
C ALA A 118 -4.92 -11.76 1.77
N LEU A 119 -4.99 -12.90 1.08
CA LEU A 119 -4.68 -14.22 1.65
C LEU A 119 -3.22 -14.28 2.08
N ALA A 120 -2.29 -13.90 1.20
CA ALA A 120 -0.85 -13.86 1.51
C ALA A 120 -0.56 -12.97 2.73
N PHE A 121 -1.24 -11.83 2.84
CA PHE A 121 -1.15 -10.96 4.00
C PHE A 121 -1.69 -11.63 5.27
N ALA A 122 -2.85 -12.27 5.20
CA ALA A 122 -3.52 -12.88 6.36
C ALA A 122 -2.78 -14.12 6.90
N VAL A 123 -2.22 -14.95 6.02
CA VAL A 123 -1.50 -16.17 6.44
C VAL A 123 -0.06 -15.92 6.88
N GLY A 124 0.48 -14.74 6.57
CA GLY A 124 1.79 -14.30 7.04
C GLY A 124 2.96 -15.15 6.51
N PRO A 125 4.16 -15.01 7.12
CA PRO A 125 5.41 -15.50 6.54
C PRO A 125 5.55 -17.04 6.51
N THR A 126 4.75 -17.74 7.32
CA THR A 126 4.80 -19.21 7.43
C THR A 126 3.60 -19.89 6.77
N GLY A 127 2.61 -19.11 6.31
CA GLY A 127 1.46 -19.62 5.58
C GLY A 127 1.80 -20.00 4.14
N ARG A 128 0.88 -20.70 3.49
CA ARG A 128 1.04 -21.21 2.13
C ARG A 128 -0.23 -21.07 1.31
#